data_AF-A0A7C5GC85-F1
#
_entry.id   AF-A0A7C5GC85-F1
#
_cell.length_a   1.000
_cell.length_b   1.000
_cell.length_c   1.000
_cell.angle_alpha   90.00
_cell.angle_beta   90.00
_cell.angle_gamma   90.00
#
_symmetry.space_group_name_H-M   'P 1'
#
loop_
_entity.id
_entity.type
_entity.pdbx_description
1 polymer ?
#
loop_
_entity_poly.entity_id
_entity_poly.type
_entity_poly.pdbx_seq_one_letter_code
_entity_poly.pdbx_strand_id
1 'polypeptide(L)' 'GKVVDMFYFPIWHGYFPDWLPYLGGRPFTFFNAIFNVADSAITIGVALLILFNKKVFPKEPKRLRTNI' A
#
# COMPACT_ATOMS: atom_id res chain seq x y z
N GLY A 1 1.19 -23.87 -3.12
CA GLY A 1 1.38 -22.49 -2.62
C GLY A 1 1.89 -21.61 -3.72
N LYS A 2 0.99 -21.02 -4.51
CA LYS A 2 1.27 -19.89 -5.39
C LYS A 2 0.12 -18.93 -5.17
N VAL A 3 0.44 -17.71 -4.75
CA VAL A 3 -0.52 -16.62 -4.60
C VAL A 3 -0.92 -16.21 -6.02
N VAL A 4 -2.23 -16.21 -6.31
CA VAL A 4 -2.74 -15.86 -7.65
C VAL A 4 -2.79 -14.35 -7.76
N ASP A 5 -1.91 -13.79 -8.57
CA ASP A 5 -1.87 -12.37 -8.88
C ASP A 5 -3.07 -12.01 -9.77
N MET A 6 -3.94 -11.11 -9.31
CA MET A 6 -5.19 -10.79 -10.00
C MET A 6 -5.04 -9.66 -11.02
N PHE A 7 -4.16 -8.69 -10.77
CA PHE A 7 -3.93 -7.59 -11.71
C PHE A 7 -2.45 -7.20 -11.84
N TYR A 8 -1.97 -7.17 -13.08
CA TYR A 8 -0.64 -6.70 -13.47
C TYR A 8 -0.76 -5.35 -14.17
N PHE A 9 -0.28 -4.28 -13.53
CA PHE A 9 -0.36 -2.91 -14.05
C PHE A 9 1.04 -2.31 -14.22
N PRO A 10 1.71 -2.53 -15.36
CA PRO A 10 2.90 -1.78 -15.67
C PRO A 10 2.52 -0.34 -16.05
N ILE A 11 2.95 0.65 -15.25
CA ILE A 11 2.59 2.06 -15.49
C ILE A 11 3.37 2.64 -16.67
N TRP A 12 4.63 2.24 -16.85
CA TRP A 12 5.42 2.71 -17.98
C TRP A 12 6.47 1.67 -18.38
N HIS A 13 6.58 1.43 -19.68
CA HIS A 13 7.61 0.60 -20.28
C HIS A 13 8.48 1.46 -21.19
N GLY A 14 9.79 1.32 -21.07
CA GLY A 14 10.74 2.07 -21.87
C GLY A 14 12.13 1.46 -21.82
N TYR A 15 13.08 2.16 -22.42
CA TYR A 15 14.49 1.82 -22.31
C TYR A 15 15.17 2.84 -21.42
N PHE A 16 16.17 2.40 -20.65
CA PHE A 16 17.03 3.35 -19.96
C PHE A 16 17.74 4.25 -20.98
N PRO A 17 17.90 5.55 -20.69
CA PRO A 17 18.59 6.47 -21.58
C PRO A 17 20.03 6.03 -21.85
N ASP A 18 20.52 6.19 -23.08
CA ASP A 18 21.86 5.75 -23.50
C ASP A 18 23.01 6.43 -22.72
N TRP A 19 22.73 7.57 -22.09
CA TRP A 19 23.71 8.30 -21.27
C TRP A 19 23.96 7.66 -19.90
N LEU A 20 23.19 6.65 -19.49
CA LEU A 20 23.42 5.96 -18.21
C LEU A 20 24.54 4.91 -18.33
N PRO A 21 25.63 5.01 -17.55
CA PRO A 21 26.67 3.99 -17.55
C PRO A 21 26.10 2.66 -17.04
N TYR A 22 26.46 1.56 -17.70
CA TYR A 22 26.06 0.17 -17.42
C TYR A 22 24.58 -0.20 -17.65
N LEU A 23 23.65 0.74 -17.50
CA LEU A 23 22.20 0.51 -17.60
C LEU A 23 21.59 1.05 -18.91
N GLY A 24 22.29 1.92 -19.65
CA GLY A 24 21.82 2.51 -20.90
C GLY A 24 21.40 1.45 -21.93
N GLY A 25 20.27 1.70 -22.61
CA GLY A 25 19.71 0.80 -23.61
C GLY A 25 19.06 -0.47 -23.07
N ARG A 26 19.06 -0.73 -21.75
CA ARG A 26 18.36 -1.90 -21.17
C ARG A 26 16.86 -1.65 -21.05
N PRO A 27 16.02 -2.68 -21.26
CA PRO A 27 14.58 -2.57 -21.06
C PRO A 27 14.27 -2.30 -19.59
N PHE A 28 13.36 -1.37 -19.35
CA PHE A 28 12.92 -0.96 -18.04
C PHE A 28 11.39 -0.88 -17.98
N THR A 29 10.83 -1.38 -16.89
CA THR A 29 9.42 -1.19 -16.57
C THR A 29 9.34 -0.43 -15.27
N PHE A 30 8.83 0.80 -15.32
CA PHE A 30 8.51 1.57 -14.13
C PHE A 30 7.21 1.05 -13.54
N PHE A 31 7.29 0.63 -12.28
CA PHE A 31 6.17 0.13 -11.48
C PHE A 31 5.57 -1.19 -11.99
N ASN A 32 6.29 -2.30 -11.78
CA ASN A 32 5.77 -3.66 -11.90
C ASN A 32 4.97 -4.04 -10.64
N ALA A 33 3.91 -3.29 -10.34
CA ALA A 33 3.07 -3.63 -9.20
C ALA A 33 2.13 -4.77 -9.55
N ILE A 34 2.24 -5.82 -8.77
CA ILE A 34 1.41 -7.01 -8.84
C ILE A 34 0.42 -6.88 -7.68
N PHE A 35 -0.80 -6.41 -7.96
CA PHE A 35 -1.78 -6.20 -6.92
C PHE A 35 -2.59 -7.47 -6.72
N ASN A 36 -2.41 -8.10 -5.56
CA ASN A 36 -3.34 -9.11 -5.09
C ASN A 36 -4.57 -8.45 -4.45
N VAL A 37 -5.73 -9.09 -4.58
CA VAL A 37 -6.93 -8.67 -3.84
C VAL A 37 -6.71 -8.77 -2.33
N ALA A 38 -5.89 -9.72 -1.87
CA ALA A 38 -5.51 -9.83 -0.47
C ALA A 38 -4.76 -8.58 0.05
N ASP A 39 -3.72 -8.15 -0.65
CA ASP A 39 -2.92 -6.98 -0.26
C ASP A 39 -3.77 -5.70 -0.32
N SER A 40 -4.63 -5.58 -1.33
CA SER A 40 -5.56 -4.46 -1.48
C SER A 40 -6.54 -4.38 -0.30
N ALA A 41 -7.11 -5.51 0.12
CA ALA A 41 -8.02 -5.57 1.27
C ALA A 41 -7.31 -5.19 2.58
N ILE A 42 -6.07 -5.65 2.78
CA ILE A 42 -5.26 -5.31 3.96
C ILE A 42 -4.92 -3.81 3.96
N THR A 43 -4.44 -3.26 2.84
CA THR A 43 -4.09 -1.83 2.73
C THR A 43 -5.30 -0.94 2.99
N ILE A 44 -6.46 -1.25 2.40
CA ILE A 44 -7.70 -0.48 2.61
C ILE A 44 -8.17 -0.61 4.06
N GLY A 45 -8.15 -1.81 4.63
CA GLY A 45 -8.54 -2.04 6.03
C GLY A 45 -7.69 -1.23 7.02
N VAL A 46 -6.36 -1.27 6.86
CA VAL A 46 -5.43 -0.50 7.68
C VAL A 46 -5.61 1.01 7.48
N ALA A 47 -5.78 1.46 6.23
CA ALA A 47 -6.02 2.88 5.94
C ALA A 47 -7.30 3.39 6.60
N LEU A 48 -8.39 2.64 6.53
CA LEU A 48 -9.66 2.97 7.19
C LEU A 48 -9.51 2.99 8.71
N LEU A 49 -8.77 2.04 9.30
CA LEU A 49 -8.50 2.03 10.74
C LEU A 49 -7.70 3.25 11.18
N ILE A 50 -6.70 3.69 10.41
CA ILE A 50 -5.90 4.88 10.72
C ILE A 50 -6.76 6.14 10.61
N LEU A 51 -7.51 6.29 9.51
CA LEU A 51 -8.34 7.48 9.26
C LEU A 51 -9.51 7.60 10.24
N PHE A 52 -10.15 6.49 10.57
CA PHE A 52 -11.34 6.44 11.42
C PHE A 52 -11.06 5.93 12.84
N ASN A 53 -9.80 5.89 13.28
CA ASN A 53 -9.39 5.38 14.58
C ASN A 53 -10.27 5.90 15.74
N LYS A 54 -10.57 7.20 15.77
CA LYS A 54 -11.39 7.83 16.82
C LYS A 54 -12.87 7.43 16.80
N LYS A 55 -13.40 7.09 15.62
CA LYS A 55 -14.80 6.68 15.44
C LYS A 55 -14.97 5.17 15.66
N VAL A 56 -13.97 4.39 15.25
CA VAL A 56 -13.92 2.94 15.44
C VAL A 56 -13.61 2.61 16.91
N PHE A 57 -12.74 3.38 17.55
CA PHE A 57 -12.37 3.23 18.96
C PHE A 57 -12.68 4.52 19.75
N PRO A 58 -13.97 4.78 20.05
CA PRO A 58 -14.34 5.88 20.93
C PRO A 58 -13.72 5.66 22.30
N LYS A 59 -13.01 6.67 22.83
CA LYS A 59 -12.47 6.59 24.18
C LYS A 59 -13.63 6.57 25.17
N GLU A 60 -13.66 5.55 26.02
CA GLU A 60 -14.51 5.52 27.20
C GLU A 60 -14.37 6.85 27.96
N PRO A 61 -15.49 7.50 28.34
CA PRO A 61 -15.41 8.70 29.15
C PRO A 61 -14.68 8.33 30.44
N LYS A 62 -13.59 9.05 30.75
CA LYS A 62 -12.90 8.90 32.03
C LYS A 62 -13.94 9.16 33.12
N ARG A 63 -14.43 8.10 33.80
CA ARG A 63 -15.09 8.26 35.10
C ARG A 63 -14.08 8.93 35.99
N LEU A 64 -14.24 10.23 36.18
CA LEU A 64 -13.58 10.95 37.24
C LEU A 64 -13.95 10.19 38.51
N ARG A 65 -12.97 9.53 39.14
CA ARG A 65 -13.14 9.01 40.49
C ARG A 65 -13.26 10.23 41.39
N THR A 66 -14.48 10.73 41.56
CA THR A 66 -14.80 11.61 42.68
C THR A 66 -14.71 10.73 43.92
N ASN A 67 -13.54 10.73 44.55
CA ASN A 67 -13.41 10.31 45.93
C ASN A 67 -14.16 11.36 46.74
N ILE A 68 -15.36 11.00 47.20
CA ILE A 68 -16.08 11.64 48.31
C ILE A 68 -15.71 10.85 49.56
#